data_AF-A0A847T0K1-F1
#
_entry.id   AF-A0A847T0K1-F1
#
_cell.length_a   1.000
_cell.length_b   1.000
_cell.length_c   1.000
_cell.angle_alpha   90.00
_cell.angle_beta   90.00
_cell.angle_gamma   90.00
#
_symmetry.space_group_name_H-M   'P 1'
#
loop_
_entity.id
_entity.type
_entity.pdbx_description
1 polymer ?
#
loop_
_entity_poly.entity_id
_entity_poly.type
_entity_poly.pdbx_seq_one_letter_code
_entity_poly.pdbx_strand_id
1 'polypeptide(L)'
;MKTKSVKRPLWRYVLLVALLLSGIASPAQQHARQSTKAPEWITMMDDPNVNFFVIEKSFNDYWRGKELPVEEDEILDVKNNSERKRGFLGLFKRKASEERKEGQQYAFEYKKYQWWRRQVLPYVQPDGTILSKDQQIRIWQQQKELKTNINAKQARDRMEKEKKDTGTSRQRY
;
A
#
# COMPACT_ATOMS: atom_id res chain seq x y z
N MET A 1 18.09 79.04 -37.40
CA MET A 1 17.68 77.96 -36.49
C MET A 1 18.41 76.68 -36.87
N LYS A 2 19.20 76.08 -35.97
CA LYS A 2 19.82 74.76 -36.19
C LYS A 2 19.61 73.92 -34.92
N THR A 3 18.84 72.84 -35.05
CA THR A 3 18.53 71.90 -33.98
C THR A 3 19.73 71.00 -33.72
N LYS A 4 20.15 70.86 -32.46
CA LYS A 4 21.20 69.92 -32.05
C LYS A 4 20.55 68.55 -31.85
N SER A 5 20.88 67.60 -32.73
CA SER A 5 20.49 66.20 -32.62
C SER A 5 21.28 65.52 -31.49
N VAL A 6 20.59 65.05 -30.45
CA VAL A 6 21.17 64.36 -29.30
C VAL A 6 21.37 62.89 -29.67
N LYS A 7 22.61 62.50 -29.96
CA LYS A 7 22.99 61.10 -30.18
C LYS A 7 23.01 60.37 -28.84
N ARG A 8 21.98 59.56 -28.55
CA ARG A 8 21.95 58.68 -27.37
C ARG A 8 22.88 57.49 -27.63
N PRO A 9 23.85 57.17 -26.76
CA PRO A 9 24.80 56.10 -27.02
C PRO A 9 24.12 54.73 -26.91
N LEU A 10 24.19 53.96 -28.00
CA LEU A 10 23.68 52.58 -28.12
C LEU A 10 24.28 51.61 -27.09
N TRP A 11 25.36 52.01 -26.41
CA TRP A 11 26.05 51.22 -25.39
C TRP A 11 25.18 50.87 -24.18
N ARG A 12 24.14 51.67 -23.89
CA ARG A 12 23.15 51.35 -22.84
C ARG A 12 22.35 50.08 -23.14
N TYR A 13 22.10 49.77 -24.41
CA TYR A 13 21.41 48.55 -24.81
C TYR A 13 22.33 47.33 -24.80
N VAL A 14 23.63 47.53 -25.08
CA VAL A 14 24.64 46.47 -25.01
C VAL A 14 24.82 45.96 -23.57
N LEU A 15 24.81 46.86 -22.59
CA LEU A 15 24.86 46.50 -21.16
C LEU A 15 23.60 45.76 -20.67
N LEU A 16 22.42 46.13 -21.18
CA LEU A 16 21.16 45.46 -20.83
C LEU A 16 21.05 44.05 -21.45
N VAL A 17 21.58 43.85 -22.66
CA VAL A 17 21.65 42.52 -23.29
C VAL A 17 22.65 41.62 -22.57
N ALA A 18 23.82 42.13 -22.17
CA ALA A 18 24.83 41.35 -21.45
C ALA A 18 24.34 40.84 -20.07
N LEU A 19 23.46 41.59 -19.39
CA LEU A 19 22.88 41.20 -18.10
C LEU A 19 21.80 40.10 -18.22
N LEU A 20 21.13 40.01 -19.37
CA LEU A 20 20.11 38.97 -19.65
C LEU A 20 20.73 37.60 -20.01
N LEU A 21 21.99 37.57 -20.43
CA LEU A 21 22.73 36.34 -20.78
C LEU A 21 23.54 35.75 -19.61
N SER A 22 23.63 36.46 -18.48
CA SER A 22 24.27 35.96 -17.25
C SER A 22 23.26 35.12 -16.45
N GLY A 23 22.79 34.03 -17.06
CA GLY A 23 21.99 33.02 -16.38
C GLY A 23 22.78 32.42 -15.23
N ILE A 24 22.30 32.66 -14.01
CA ILE A 24 22.85 32.06 -12.78
C ILE A 24 22.65 30.55 -12.91
N ALA A 25 23.71 29.82 -13.27
CA ALA A 25 23.74 28.38 -13.09
C ALA A 25 23.77 28.11 -11.57
N SER A 26 22.60 27.92 -10.97
CA SER A 26 22.52 27.39 -9.61
C SER A 26 23.05 25.95 -9.64
N PRO A 27 24.09 25.59 -8.85
CA PRO A 27 24.39 24.19 -8.59
C PRO A 27 23.34 23.65 -7.62
N ALA A 28 22.10 23.53 -8.08
CA ALA A 28 21.06 22.83 -7.36
C ALA A 28 21.32 21.33 -7.50
N GLN A 29 21.94 20.77 -6.46
CA GLN A 29 21.96 19.34 -6.14
C GLN A 29 22.84 18.44 -7.02
N GLN A 30 24.16 18.62 -6.93
CA GLN A 30 25.10 17.49 -7.06
C GLN A 30 25.36 16.84 -5.69
N HIS A 31 24.30 16.57 -4.92
CA HIS A 31 24.39 15.44 -4.00
C HIS A 31 24.23 14.21 -4.87
N ALA A 32 25.37 13.62 -5.25
CA ALA A 32 25.42 12.24 -5.67
C ALA A 32 24.54 11.47 -4.70
N ARG A 33 23.38 11.00 -5.20
CA ARG A 33 22.54 10.06 -4.50
C ARG A 33 23.46 8.87 -4.27
N GLN A 34 24.07 8.79 -3.09
CA GLN A 34 24.53 7.52 -2.58
C GLN A 34 23.29 6.64 -2.71
N SER A 35 23.32 5.72 -3.67
CA SER A 35 22.25 4.78 -3.87
C SER A 35 22.30 3.86 -2.66
N THR A 36 21.73 4.33 -1.56
CA THR A 36 21.32 3.49 -0.45
C THR A 36 20.34 2.53 -1.09
N LYS A 37 20.82 1.34 -1.43
CA LYS A 37 19.99 0.29 -2.00
C LYS A 37 18.78 0.16 -1.08
N ALA A 38 17.59 0.28 -1.66
CA ALA A 38 16.36 0.15 -0.89
C ALA A 38 16.39 -1.21 -0.15
N PRO A 39 15.83 -1.29 1.06
CA PRO A 39 15.69 -2.54 1.78
C PRO A 39 15.03 -3.61 0.91
N GLU A 40 15.50 -4.84 1.03
CA GLU A 40 15.08 -5.96 0.19
C GLU A 40 13.57 -6.20 0.23
N TRP A 41 12.94 -6.03 1.39
CA TRP A 41 11.49 -6.19 1.57
C TRP A 41 10.69 -5.18 0.73
N ILE A 42 11.21 -3.98 0.48
CA ILE A 42 10.56 -2.96 -0.35
C ILE A 42 10.55 -3.40 -1.80
N THR A 43 11.68 -3.92 -2.29
CA THR A 43 11.78 -4.41 -3.67
C THR A 43 10.96 -5.68 -3.89
N MET A 44 10.90 -6.56 -2.88
CA MET A 44 10.13 -7.80 -2.95
C MET A 44 8.62 -7.55 -2.98
N MET A 45 8.14 -6.48 -2.35
CA MET A 45 6.72 -6.12 -2.39
C MET A 45 6.20 -5.78 -3.79
N ASP A 46 7.07 -5.29 -4.67
CA ASP A 46 6.70 -4.95 -6.06
C ASP A 46 6.80 -6.16 -6.99
N ASP A 47 7.37 -7.28 -6.54
CA ASP A 47 7.49 -8.51 -7.32
C ASP A 47 6.24 -9.40 -7.12
N PRO A 48 5.48 -9.69 -8.20
CA PRO A 48 4.28 -10.51 -8.12
C PRO A 48 4.54 -12.00 -7.84
N ASN A 49 5.78 -12.48 -7.98
CA ASN A 49 6.13 -13.90 -7.88
C ASN A 49 6.81 -14.27 -6.55
N VAL A 50 7.10 -13.30 -5.68
CA VAL A 50 7.79 -13.58 -4.42
C VAL A 50 6.83 -14.21 -3.41
N ASN A 51 7.33 -15.24 -2.72
CA ASN A 51 6.59 -15.94 -1.68
C ASN A 51 6.37 -15.03 -0.47
N PHE A 52 5.15 -15.06 0.09
CA PHE A 52 4.74 -14.21 1.21
C PHE A 52 5.68 -14.31 2.41
N PHE A 53 6.11 -15.52 2.80
CA PHE A 53 6.96 -15.72 3.97
C PHE A 53 8.38 -15.18 3.77
N VAL A 54 8.85 -15.10 2.52
CA VAL A 54 10.15 -14.51 2.21
C VAL A 54 10.12 -13.00 2.49
N ILE A 55 9.04 -12.33 2.07
CA ILE A 55 8.83 -10.90 2.31
C ILE A 55 8.63 -10.64 3.80
N GLU A 56 7.81 -11.45 4.48
CA GLU A 56 7.56 -11.29 5.92
C GLU A 56 8.85 -11.49 6.74
N LYS A 57 9.70 -12.44 6.33
CA LYS A 57 11.01 -12.64 6.95
C LYS A 57 11.94 -11.45 6.71
N SER A 58 12.10 -11.00 5.47
CA SER A 58 12.99 -9.86 5.16
C SER A 58 12.53 -8.56 5.82
N PHE A 59 11.21 -8.36 5.91
CA PHE A 59 10.61 -7.26 6.68
C PHE A 59 10.96 -7.36 8.17
N ASN A 60 10.73 -8.52 8.78
CA ASN A 60 11.02 -8.74 10.20
C ASN A 60 12.51 -8.61 10.52
N ASP A 61 13.38 -9.06 9.61
CA ASP A 61 14.84 -8.93 9.75
C ASP A 61 15.30 -7.47 9.67
N TYR A 62 14.72 -6.68 8.76
CA TYR A 62 15.03 -5.25 8.63
C TYR A 62 14.58 -4.44 9.86
N TRP A 63 13.38 -4.72 10.37
CA TRP A 63 12.83 -4.02 11.53
C TRP A 63 13.30 -4.61 12.86
N ARG A 64 14.13 -5.66 12.85
CA ARG A 64 14.67 -6.28 14.05
C ARG A 64 15.53 -5.29 14.83
N GLY A 65 15.04 -4.85 15.99
CA GLY A 65 15.74 -3.89 16.85
C GLY A 65 15.57 -2.42 16.44
N LYS A 66 14.73 -2.09 15.45
CA LYS A 66 14.39 -0.70 15.09
C LYS A 66 13.04 -0.29 15.70
N GLU A 67 12.86 1.01 15.99
CA GLU A 67 11.54 1.56 16.36
C GLU A 67 10.65 1.62 15.10
N LEU A 68 9.47 0.98 15.17
CA LEU A 68 8.49 1.01 14.09
C LEU A 68 7.89 2.42 13.92
N PRO A 69 7.59 2.87 12.69
CA PRO A 69 6.94 4.14 12.47
C PRO A 69 5.53 4.15 13.09
N VAL A 70 5.19 5.16 13.88
CA VAL A 70 3.85 5.28 14.50
C VAL A 70 2.78 5.48 13.42
N GLU A 71 1.73 4.67 13.46
CA GLU A 71 0.59 4.76 12.54
C GLU A 71 -0.39 5.86 12.97
N GLU A 72 -0.98 6.58 12.01
CA GLU A 72 -2.01 7.61 12.27
C GLU A 72 -3.29 7.00 12.86
N ASP A 73 -3.62 5.76 12.49
CA ASP A 73 -4.80 5.05 13.04
C ASP A 73 -4.64 4.74 14.53
N GLU A 74 -3.41 4.57 15.04
CA GLU A 74 -3.15 4.46 16.48
C GLU A 74 -3.37 5.78 17.22
N ILE A 75 -3.24 6.92 16.53
CA ILE A 75 -3.48 8.24 17.12
C ILE A 75 -4.99 8.48 17.29
N LEU A 76 -5.81 7.94 16.39
CA LEU A 76 -7.27 8.12 16.39
C LEU A 76 -8.00 7.13 17.33
N ASP A 77 -7.49 5.91 17.50
CA ASP A 77 -8.13 4.85 18.30
C ASP A 77 -7.85 4.96 19.82
N VAL A 78 -6.88 5.79 20.23
CA VAL A 78 -6.54 6.06 21.64
C VAL A 78 -7.70 6.70 22.42
N LYS A 79 -8.69 7.28 21.75
CA LYS A 79 -9.83 7.90 22.44
C LYS A 79 -10.87 6.90 22.95
N ASN A 80 -10.89 5.65 22.47
CA ASN A 80 -11.99 4.71 22.75
C ASN A 80 -11.61 3.30 23.26
N ASN A 81 -10.35 2.86 23.22
CA ASN A 81 -10.04 1.48 23.66
C ASN A 81 -8.63 1.32 24.27
N SER A 82 -8.42 1.91 25.45
CA SER A 82 -7.12 2.01 26.12
C SER A 82 -6.64 0.75 26.85
N GLU A 83 -7.47 -0.29 26.97
CA GLU A 83 -7.18 -1.43 27.86
C GLU A 83 -6.73 -2.71 27.16
N ARG A 84 -7.13 -2.97 25.90
CA ARG A 84 -6.80 -4.24 25.21
C ARG A 84 -5.56 -4.22 24.30
N LYS A 85 -5.07 -3.04 23.89
CA LYS A 85 -3.93 -2.94 22.94
C LYS A 85 -2.57 -2.66 23.59
N ARG A 86 -2.49 -2.60 24.93
CA ARG A 86 -1.23 -2.35 25.66
C ARG A 86 -0.19 -3.48 25.56
N GLY A 87 -0.58 -4.68 25.16
CA GLY A 87 0.30 -5.86 25.18
C GLY A 87 1.35 -5.94 24.06
N PHE A 88 1.08 -5.35 22.89
CA PHE A 88 2.01 -5.45 21.73
C PHE A 88 2.81 -4.15 21.48
N LEU A 89 2.31 -2.99 21.92
CA LEU A 89 2.95 -1.68 21.75
C LEU A 89 3.63 -1.11 23.00
N GLY A 90 3.51 -1.79 24.16
CA GLY A 90 3.95 -1.25 25.45
C GLY A 90 5.46 -1.24 25.72
N LEU A 91 6.29 -1.83 24.85
CA LEU A 91 7.73 -1.97 25.09
C LEU A 91 8.62 -0.86 24.50
N PHE A 92 8.11 0.05 23.67
CA PHE A 92 8.95 0.96 22.87
C PHE A 92 8.88 2.42 23.31
N LYS A 93 9.16 2.71 24.59
CA LYS A 93 9.43 4.08 25.05
C LYS A 93 10.79 4.19 25.75
N ARG A 94 11.85 4.41 24.95
CA ARG A 94 13.14 5.09 25.25
C ARG A 94 14.10 4.69 24.13
N LYS A 95 14.52 5.56 23.19
CA LYS A 95 15.46 6.69 23.37
C LYS A 95 15.49 7.42 22.01
N ALA A 96 15.40 8.75 21.98
CA ALA A 96 15.56 9.49 20.72
C ALA A 96 17.03 9.42 20.25
N SER A 97 17.31 8.63 19.22
CA SER A 97 18.60 8.58 18.53
C SER A 97 18.36 8.56 17.01
N GLU A 98 19.41 8.77 16.22
CA GLU A 98 19.38 8.89 14.75
C GLU A 98 18.64 7.76 14.01
N GLU A 99 18.44 6.59 14.64
CA GLU A 99 17.59 5.50 14.16
C GLU A 99 16.14 5.93 13.87
N ARG A 100 15.61 6.94 14.58
CA ARG A 100 14.28 7.51 14.29
C ARG A 100 14.21 8.16 12.91
N LYS A 101 15.31 8.75 12.43
CA LYS A 101 15.35 9.36 11.10
C LYS A 101 15.27 8.29 10.02
N GLU A 102 15.94 7.15 10.21
CA GLU A 102 15.85 6.02 9.28
C GLU A 102 14.46 5.35 9.31
N GLY A 103 13.88 5.16 10.50
CA GLY A 103 12.52 4.63 10.62
C GLY A 103 11.48 5.54 9.94
N GLN A 104 11.62 6.86 10.06
CA GLN A 104 10.75 7.83 9.41
C GLN A 104 10.89 7.84 7.87
N GLN A 105 12.08 7.56 7.33
CA GLN A 105 12.29 7.51 5.87
C GLN A 105 11.43 6.43 5.22
N TYR A 106 11.23 5.29 5.89
CA TYR A 106 10.46 4.17 5.37
C TYR A 106 9.04 4.07 5.93
N ALA A 107 8.53 5.16 6.55
CA ALA A 107 7.19 5.17 7.14
C ALA A 107 6.09 4.96 6.09
N PHE A 108 6.28 5.51 4.89
CA PHE A 108 5.33 5.33 3.79
C PHE A 108 5.31 3.89 3.28
N GLU A 109 6.48 3.30 3.10
CA GLU A 109 6.67 1.93 2.62
C GLU A 109 6.20 0.92 3.68
N TYR A 110 6.37 1.24 4.96
CA TYR A 110 5.79 0.47 6.05
C TYR A 110 4.25 0.43 5.96
N LYS A 111 3.59 1.58 5.73
CA LYS A 111 2.14 1.63 5.50
C LYS A 111 1.74 0.81 4.26
N LYS A 112 2.50 0.92 3.17
CA LYS A 112 2.30 0.13 1.94
C LYS A 112 2.36 -1.36 2.26
N TYR A 113 3.38 -1.80 3.02
CA TYR A 113 3.53 -3.19 3.46
C TYR A 113 2.33 -3.69 4.25
N GLN A 114 1.87 -2.92 5.23
CA GLN A 114 0.71 -3.33 6.02
C GLN A 114 -0.56 -3.46 5.18
N TRP A 115 -0.79 -2.50 4.28
CA TRP A 115 -1.94 -2.55 3.39
C TRP A 115 -1.86 -3.77 2.46
N TRP A 116 -0.71 -3.98 1.83
CA TRP A 116 -0.44 -5.16 1.00
C TRP A 116 -0.64 -6.46 1.78
N ARG A 117 -0.09 -6.57 3.00
CA ARG A 117 -0.24 -7.74 3.86
C ARG A 117 -1.71 -8.02 4.12
N ARG A 118 -2.51 -7.01 4.45
CA ARG A 118 -3.96 -7.16 4.67
C ARG A 118 -4.71 -7.65 3.42
N GLN A 119 -4.31 -7.20 2.23
CA GLN A 119 -4.92 -7.63 0.97
C GLN A 119 -4.52 -9.06 0.58
N VAL A 120 -3.26 -9.43 0.81
CA VAL A 120 -2.68 -10.68 0.33
C VAL A 120 -2.92 -11.84 1.29
N LEU A 121 -2.92 -11.59 2.61
CA LEU A 121 -3.04 -12.63 3.65
C LEU A 121 -4.19 -13.63 3.42
N PRO A 122 -5.40 -13.24 2.98
CA PRO A 122 -6.49 -14.18 2.72
C PRO A 122 -6.22 -15.16 1.56
N TYR A 123 -5.27 -14.82 0.68
CA TYR A 123 -4.91 -15.56 -0.52
C TYR A 123 -3.55 -16.25 -0.41
N VAL A 124 -2.93 -16.23 0.77
CA VAL A 124 -1.68 -16.96 1.03
C VAL A 124 -2.01 -18.42 1.31
N GLN A 125 -1.35 -19.31 0.58
CA GLN A 125 -1.43 -20.74 0.80
C GLN A 125 -0.50 -21.19 1.94
N PRO A 126 -0.67 -22.41 2.49
CA PRO A 126 0.16 -22.90 3.59
C PRO A 126 1.67 -22.99 3.27
N ASP A 127 2.03 -23.08 2.00
CA ASP A 127 3.41 -23.05 1.48
C ASP A 127 3.97 -21.62 1.32
N GLY A 128 3.15 -20.60 1.55
CA GLY A 128 3.50 -19.18 1.41
C GLY A 128 3.30 -18.62 0.01
N THR A 129 2.83 -19.44 -0.94
CA THR A 129 2.55 -18.99 -2.30
C THR A 129 1.29 -18.13 -2.31
N ILE A 130 1.38 -16.95 -2.93
CA ILE A 130 0.24 -16.04 -3.08
C ILE A 130 -0.58 -16.49 -4.27
N LEU A 131 -1.89 -16.67 -4.09
CA LEU A 131 -2.76 -17.05 -5.17
C LEU A 131 -2.82 -15.96 -6.26
N SER A 132 -2.59 -16.34 -7.52
CA SER A 132 -2.67 -15.40 -8.65
C SER A 132 -4.09 -14.87 -8.84
N LYS A 133 -4.24 -13.69 -9.46
CA LYS A 133 -5.57 -13.10 -9.73
C LYS A 133 -6.47 -14.03 -10.53
N ASP A 134 -5.93 -14.75 -11.52
CA ASP A 134 -6.71 -15.68 -12.34
C ASP A 134 -7.22 -16.86 -11.52
N GLN A 135 -6.40 -17.38 -10.61
CA GLN A 135 -6.82 -18.43 -9.67
C GLN A 135 -7.89 -17.91 -8.70
N GLN A 136 -7.76 -16.67 -8.21
CA GLN A 136 -8.78 -16.05 -7.36
C GLN A 136 -10.13 -15.93 -8.10
N ILE A 137 -10.12 -15.52 -9.37
CA ILE A 137 -11.33 -15.43 -10.21
C ILE A 137 -11.98 -16.80 -10.38
N ARG A 138 -11.18 -17.85 -10.62
CA ARG A 138 -11.70 -19.23 -10.75
C ARG A 138 -12.37 -19.72 -9.47
N ILE A 139 -11.74 -19.49 -8.31
CA ILE A 139 -12.35 -19.84 -7.02
C ILE A 139 -13.68 -19.11 -6.85
N TRP A 140 -13.74 -17.82 -7.19
CA TRP A 140 -14.98 -17.04 -7.13
C TRP A 140 -16.07 -17.60 -8.05
N GLN A 141 -15.72 -17.96 -9.30
CA GLN A 141 -16.66 -18.57 -10.25
C GLN A 141 -17.21 -19.90 -9.72
N GLN A 142 -16.33 -20.77 -9.21
CA GLN A 142 -16.72 -22.05 -8.61
C GLN A 142 -17.64 -21.85 -7.41
N GLN A 143 -17.34 -20.89 -6.53
CA GLN A 143 -18.20 -20.55 -5.40
C GLN A 143 -19.58 -20.07 -5.85
N LYS A 144 -19.64 -19.28 -6.93
CA LYS A 144 -20.90 -18.80 -7.49
C LYS A 144 -21.76 -19.94 -8.02
N GLU A 145 -21.17 -20.86 -8.79
CA GLU A 145 -21.87 -22.04 -9.33
C GLU A 145 -22.34 -23.00 -8.23
N LEU A 146 -21.50 -23.23 -7.21
CA LEU A 146 -21.87 -24.04 -6.05
C LEU A 146 -23.10 -23.45 -5.34
N LYS A 147 -23.14 -22.14 -5.12
CA LYS A 147 -24.30 -21.46 -4.52
C LYS A 147 -25.56 -21.62 -5.37
N THR A 148 -25.47 -21.46 -6.69
CA THR A 148 -26.64 -21.64 -7.57
C THR A 148 -27.14 -23.08 -7.54
N ASN A 149 -26.23 -24.05 -7.55
CA ASN A 149 -26.57 -25.48 -7.52
C ASN A 149 -27.21 -25.88 -6.19
N ILE A 150 -26.68 -25.39 -5.06
CA ILE A 150 -27.26 -25.61 -3.73
C ILE A 150 -28.67 -25.03 -3.65
N ASN A 151 -28.86 -23.80 -4.11
CA ASN A 151 -30.17 -23.15 -4.10
C ASN A 151 -31.19 -23.89 -4.98
N ALA A 152 -30.77 -24.32 -6.17
CA ALA A 152 -31.62 -25.11 -7.07
C ALA A 152 -32.01 -26.46 -6.46
N LYS A 153 -31.05 -27.15 -5.81
CA LYS A 153 -31.32 -28.40 -5.10
C LYS A 153 -32.31 -28.18 -3.94
N GLN A 154 -32.09 -27.16 -3.11
CA GLN A 154 -32.99 -26.82 -2.02
C GLN A 154 -34.41 -26.50 -2.50
N ALA A 155 -34.56 -25.83 -3.64
CA ALA A 155 -35.86 -25.56 -4.24
C ALA A 155 -36.56 -26.86 -4.69
N ARG A 156 -35.83 -27.78 -5.33
CA ARG A 156 -36.35 -29.10 -5.73
C ARG A 156 -36.79 -29.92 -4.53
N ASP A 157 -35.95 -29.98 -3.49
CA ASP A 157 -36.23 -30.75 -2.26
C ASP A 157 -37.48 -30.19 -1.54
N ARG A 158 -37.70 -28.87 -1.55
CA ARG A 158 -38.92 -28.25 -1.01
C ARG A 158 -40.16 -28.64 -1.81
N MET A 159 -40.11 -28.55 -3.14
CA MET A 159 -41.23 -28.97 -4.00
C MET A 159 -41.55 -30.45 -3.86
N GLU A 160 -40.54 -31.32 -3.67
CA GLU A 160 -40.77 -32.75 -3.47
C GLU A 160 -41.47 -33.02 -2.13
N LYS A 161 -41.09 -32.31 -1.06
CA LYS A 161 -41.78 -32.39 0.24
C LYS A 161 -43.24 -31.95 0.13
N GLU A 162 -43.50 -30.80 -0.49
CA GLU A 162 -44.87 -30.30 -0.70
C GLU A 162 -45.74 -31.28 -1.50
N LYS A 163 -45.16 -31.94 -2.53
CA LYS A 163 -45.86 -32.99 -3.29
C LYS A 163 -46.17 -34.23 -2.45
N LYS A 164 -45.26 -34.65 -1.56
CA LYS A 164 -45.49 -35.79 -0.66
C LYS A 164 -46.56 -35.48 0.38
N ASP A 165 -46.56 -34.27 0.93
CA ASP A 165 -47.54 -33.85 1.96
C ASP A 165 -48.96 -33.72 1.37
N THR A 166 -49.08 -33.18 0.15
CA THR A 166 -50.37 -33.08 -0.57
C THR A 166 -50.89 -34.44 -1.08
N GLY A 167 -50.00 -35.33 -1.53
CA GLY A 167 -50.37 -36.70 -1.93
C GLY A 167 -50.86 -37.57 -0.76
N THR A 168 -50.21 -37.46 0.40
CA THR A 168 -50.57 -38.21 1.62
C THR A 168 -51.92 -37.77 2.19
N SER A 169 -52.25 -36.47 2.07
CA SER A 169 -53.53 -35.92 2.53
C SER A 169 -54.72 -36.37 1.66
N ARG A 170 -54.48 -36.69 0.38
CA ARG A 170 -55.52 -37.15 -0.56
C ARG A 170 -55.89 -38.63 -0.44
N GLN A 171 -55.05 -39.46 0.18
CA GLN A 171 -55.29 -40.90 0.38
C GLN A 171 -55.95 -41.25 1.73
N ARG A 172 -56.19 -40.27 2.62
CA ARG A 172 -56.75 -40.49 3.96
C ARG A 172 -58.25 -40.20 4.10
N TYR A 173 -58.96 -40.00 3.00
CA TYR A 173 -60.42 -39.79 2.96
C TYR A 173 -61.11 -40.85 2.11
#